data_AF-A0A8J4QVQ6-F1
#
_entry.id   AF-A0A8J4QVQ6-F1
#
_cell.length_a   1.000
_cell.length_b   1.000
_cell.length_c   1.000
_cell.angle_alpha   90.00
_cell.angle_beta   90.00
_cell.angle_gamma   90.00
#
_symmetry.space_group_name_H-M   'P 1'
#
loop_
_entity.id
_entity.type
_entity.pdbx_description
1 polymer ?
#
loop_
_entity_poly.entity_id
_entity_poly.type
_entity_poly.pdbx_seq_one_letter_code
_entity_poly.pdbx_strand_id
1 'polypeptide(L)'
;MALSMSLLTFLKHNPKISQTHLSDLTTMLIASYFKHHKAREAFKVFNWMVRPGSPCVLDLKVCGILVNGFCRKGMVFEALKVLREMVGVNLVPGRDLGKWVYRGLLREARIREAMELNEALGLVLDVCGDEAMKKVLGLLDHIIGNWTE
;
A
#
# COMPACT_ATOMS: atom_id res chain seq x y z
N MET A 1 -4.42 19.98 12.00
CA MET A 1 -4.22 19.12 10.81
C MET A 1 -2.88 19.34 10.09
N ALA A 2 -2.09 20.39 10.38
CA ALA A 2 -0.81 20.66 9.69
C ALA A 2 0.43 19.94 10.29
N LEU A 3 0.38 19.57 11.58
CA LEU A 3 1.57 19.18 12.35
C LEU A 3 2.26 17.90 11.88
N SER A 4 1.51 16.90 11.41
CA SER A 4 2.11 15.62 10.96
C SER A 4 2.88 15.78 9.65
N MET A 5 2.29 16.46 8.65
CA MET A 5 2.95 16.69 7.37
C MET A 5 4.10 17.71 7.47
N SER A 6 3.98 18.72 8.33
CA SER A 6 5.10 19.62 8.63
C SER A 6 6.24 18.90 9.34
N LEU A 7 5.93 17.98 10.26
CA LEU A 7 6.95 17.16 10.93
C LEU A 7 7.66 16.24 9.94
N LEU A 8 6.91 15.54 9.08
CA LEU A 8 7.51 14.69 8.05
C LEU A 8 8.40 15.50 7.09
N THR A 9 7.94 16.69 6.68
CA THR A 9 8.74 17.60 5.83
C THR A 9 9.99 18.07 6.56
N PHE A 10 9.90 18.43 7.84
CA PHE A 10 11.04 18.79 8.67
C PHE A 10 12.05 17.65 8.81
N LEU A 11 11.59 16.42 9.08
CA LEU A 11 12.44 15.25 9.25
C LEU A 11 13.19 14.87 7.96
N LYS A 12 12.61 15.13 6.77
CA LYS A 12 13.31 14.95 5.48
C LYS A 12 14.60 15.79 5.39
N HIS A 13 14.57 17.02 5.91
CA HIS A 13 15.70 17.95 5.80
C HIS A 13 16.74 17.79 6.92
N ASN A 14 16.57 16.81 7.83
CA ASN A 14 17.45 16.57 8.98
C ASN A 14 17.97 15.12 8.99
N PRO A 15 18.99 14.79 8.16
CA PRO A 15 19.43 13.41 7.89
C PRO A 15 19.98 12.66 9.12
N LYS A 16 20.41 13.38 10.18
CA LYS A 16 20.87 12.76 11.43
C LYS A 16 19.75 12.05 12.22
N ILE A 17 18.49 12.40 11.98
CA ILE A 17 17.31 11.77 12.60
C ILE A 17 16.74 10.66 11.70
N SER A 18 17.12 10.62 10.41
CA SER A 18 16.36 9.94 9.36
C SER A 18 16.71 8.47 9.10
N GLN A 19 17.75 7.91 9.73
CA GLN A 19 18.30 6.63 9.26
C GLN A 19 17.70 5.37 9.91
N THR A 20 17.03 5.46 11.07
CA THR A 20 16.50 4.26 11.76
C THR A 20 15.04 4.38 12.23
N HIS A 21 14.62 5.53 12.75
CA HIS A 21 13.30 5.66 13.39
C HIS A 21 12.18 6.17 12.47
N LEU A 22 12.51 6.61 11.26
CA LEU A 22 11.52 7.25 10.40
C LEU A 22 10.46 6.27 9.87
N SER A 23 10.85 5.02 9.56
CA SER A 23 9.92 3.95 9.19
C SER A 23 8.99 3.58 10.36
N ASP A 24 9.52 3.52 11.59
CA ASP A 24 8.72 3.25 12.77
C ASP A 24 7.72 4.37 13.05
N LEU A 25 8.14 5.63 12.92
CA LEU A 25 7.29 6.81 13.08
C LEU A 25 6.16 6.84 12.06
N THR A 26 6.45 6.60 10.77
CA THR A 26 5.39 6.57 9.74
C THR A 26 4.44 5.40 9.96
N THR A 27 4.95 4.23 10.34
CA THR A 27 4.13 3.06 10.69
C THR A 27 3.20 3.35 11.86
N MET A 28 3.71 3.96 12.94
CA MET A 28 2.91 4.36 14.10
C MET A 28 1.85 5.41 13.73
N LEU A 29 2.21 6.41 12.92
CA LEU A 29 1.29 7.45 12.45
C LEU A 29 0.16 6.84 11.62
N ILE A 30 0.48 5.97 10.66
CA ILE A 30 -0.50 5.27 9.83
C ILE A 30 -1.45 4.43 10.70
N ALA A 31 -0.92 3.63 11.62
CA ALA A 31 -1.73 2.81 12.51
C ALA A 31 -2.66 3.67 13.39
N SER A 32 -2.15 4.78 13.92
CA SER A 32 -2.94 5.76 14.69
C SER A 32 -4.06 6.37 13.85
N TYR A 33 -3.78 6.76 12.60
CA TYR A 33 -4.80 7.30 11.71
C TYR A 33 -5.94 6.33 11.46
N PHE A 34 -5.67 5.05 11.20
CA PHE A 34 -6.74 4.05 11.06
C PHE A 34 -7.53 3.85 12.37
N LYS A 35 -6.85 3.81 13.52
CA LYS A 35 -7.49 3.72 14.85
C LYS A 35 -8.45 4.89 15.09
N HIS A 36 -8.11 6.08 14.63
CA HIS A 36 -8.94 7.28 14.74
C HIS A 36 -9.84 7.54 13.52
N HIS A 37 -10.04 6.54 12.65
CA HIS A 37 -10.91 6.60 11.46
C HIS A 37 -10.55 7.69 10.44
N LYS A 38 -9.27 8.07 10.41
CA LYS A 38 -8.67 9.10 9.54
C LYS A 38 -7.94 8.45 8.37
N ALA A 39 -8.64 7.63 7.59
CA ALA A 39 -8.04 6.85 6.50
C ALA A 39 -7.42 7.74 5.40
N ARG A 40 -8.03 8.89 5.09
CA ARG A 40 -7.49 9.85 4.12
C ARG A 40 -6.14 10.42 4.57
N GLU A 41 -5.94 10.62 5.86
CA GLU A 41 -4.67 11.07 6.43
C GLU A 41 -3.60 9.98 6.40
N ALA A 42 -3.97 8.73 6.65
CA ALA A 42 -3.07 7.59 6.43
C ALA A 42 -2.59 7.54 4.96
N PHE A 43 -3.49 7.82 4.01
CA PHE A 43 -3.13 7.87 2.59
C PHE A 43 -2.17 9.01 2.24
N LYS A 44 -2.30 10.17 2.90
CA LYS A 44 -1.33 11.28 2.74
C LYS A 44 0.06 10.89 3.22
N VAL A 45 0.17 10.15 4.33
CA VAL A 45 1.46 9.63 4.81
C VAL A 45 2.03 8.64 3.79
N PHE A 46 1.23 7.72 3.29
CA PHE A 46 1.65 6.78 2.25
C PHE A 46 2.19 7.50 0.99
N ASN A 47 1.44 8.47 0.45
CA ASN A 47 1.89 9.26 -0.71
C ASN A 47 3.21 10.00 -0.44
N TRP A 48 3.41 10.44 0.80
CA TRP A 48 4.68 11.06 1.21
C TRP A 48 5.83 10.06 1.30
N MET A 49 5.56 8.80 1.68
CA MET A 49 6.56 7.73 1.76
C MET A 49 7.04 7.30 0.37
N VAL A 50 6.16 7.24 -0.64
CA VAL A 50 6.48 6.71 -1.98
C VAL A 50 6.90 7.78 -3.00
N ARG A 51 6.82 9.07 -2.64
CA ARG A 51 7.22 10.14 -3.56
C ARG A 51 8.73 10.10 -3.88
N PRO A 52 9.15 10.58 -5.06
CA PRO A 52 10.57 10.67 -5.41
C PRO A 52 11.40 11.42 -4.35
N GLY A 53 12.55 10.83 -3.98
CA GLY A 53 13.46 11.40 -2.98
C GLY A 53 12.92 11.37 -1.54
N SER A 54 11.93 10.50 -1.25
CA SER A 54 11.54 10.17 0.11
C SER A 54 12.66 9.39 0.81
N PRO A 55 12.98 9.72 2.08
CA PRO A 55 13.94 8.94 2.88
C PRO A 55 13.33 7.64 3.44
N CYS A 56 12.05 7.36 3.20
CA CYS A 56 11.38 6.15 3.70
C CYS A 56 11.50 4.99 2.73
N VAL A 57 11.62 3.79 3.29
CA VAL A 57 11.55 2.52 2.58
C VAL A 57 10.24 1.83 2.97
N LEU A 58 9.49 1.33 1.99
CA LEU A 58 8.32 0.49 2.27
C LEU A 58 8.78 -0.86 2.81
N ASP A 59 8.01 -1.42 3.74
CA ASP A 59 8.19 -2.79 4.23
C ASP A 59 6.85 -3.54 4.29
N LEU A 60 6.92 -4.84 4.55
CA LEU A 60 5.73 -5.69 4.61
C LEU A 60 4.74 -5.25 5.71
N LYS A 61 5.23 -4.70 6.81
CA LYS A 61 4.43 -4.32 7.98
C LYS A 61 3.58 -3.10 7.68
N VAL A 62 4.18 -2.03 7.16
CA VAL A 62 3.46 -0.79 6.84
C VAL A 62 2.45 -1.02 5.70
N CYS A 63 2.84 -1.77 4.66
CA CYS A 63 1.94 -2.13 3.56
C CYS A 63 0.76 -2.97 4.05
N GLY A 64 1.00 -3.93 4.96
CA GLY A 64 -0.06 -4.73 5.57
C GLY A 64 -1.06 -3.91 6.38
N ILE A 65 -0.59 -2.93 7.16
CA ILE A 65 -1.47 -2.01 7.90
C ILE A 65 -2.31 -1.17 6.94
N LEU A 66 -1.68 -0.60 5.91
CA LEU A 66 -2.34 0.25 4.92
C LEU A 66 -3.42 -0.51 4.13
N VAL A 67 -3.07 -1.64 3.52
CA VAL A 67 -4.01 -2.44 2.70
C VAL A 67 -5.20 -2.91 3.53
N ASN A 68 -4.93 -3.50 4.70
CA ASN A 68 -6.00 -3.95 5.59
C ASN A 68 -6.88 -2.78 6.07
N GLY A 69 -6.26 -1.68 6.48
CA GLY A 69 -6.95 -0.47 6.94
C GLY A 69 -7.88 0.11 5.88
N PHE A 70 -7.41 0.22 4.63
CA PHE A 70 -8.20 0.72 3.50
C PHE A 70 -9.33 -0.23 3.10
N CYS A 71 -9.06 -1.53 2.94
CA CYS A 71 -10.10 -2.52 2.63
C CYS A 71 -11.21 -2.57 3.70
N ARG A 72 -10.86 -2.42 4.98
CA ARG A 72 -11.86 -2.35 6.07
C ARG A 72 -12.73 -1.10 6.02
N LYS A 73 -12.26 -0.04 5.37
CA LYS A 73 -12.98 1.23 5.20
C LYS A 73 -13.70 1.35 3.87
N GLY A 74 -13.70 0.29 3.04
CA GLY A 74 -14.27 0.32 1.69
C GLY A 74 -13.42 1.13 0.69
N MET A 75 -12.21 1.54 1.07
CA MET A 75 -11.31 2.33 0.23
C MET A 75 -10.44 1.41 -0.63
N VAL A 76 -11.08 0.58 -1.45
CA VAL A 76 -10.40 -0.51 -2.18
C VAL A 76 -9.40 0.04 -3.20
N PHE A 77 -9.70 1.18 -3.82
CA PHE A 77 -8.79 1.84 -4.76
C PHE A 77 -7.46 2.25 -4.12
N GLU A 78 -7.49 2.85 -2.93
CA GLU A 78 -6.28 3.19 -2.18
C GLU A 78 -5.52 1.93 -1.75
N ALA A 79 -6.22 0.86 -1.38
CA ALA A 79 -5.57 -0.43 -1.08
C ALA A 79 -4.81 -1.00 -2.29
N LEU A 80 -5.39 -0.89 -3.50
CA LEU A 80 -4.74 -1.30 -4.74
C LEU A 80 -3.48 -0.47 -5.04
N LYS A 81 -3.53 0.84 -4.81
CA LYS A 81 -2.33 1.70 -4.97
C LYS A 81 -1.20 1.28 -4.04
N VAL A 82 -1.51 0.94 -2.79
CA VAL A 82 -0.50 0.44 -1.84
C VAL A 82 0.08 -0.89 -2.32
N LEU A 83 -0.78 -1.82 -2.76
CA LEU A 83 -0.35 -3.11 -3.29
C LEU A 83 0.55 -2.95 -4.53
N ARG A 84 0.22 -2.00 -5.41
CA ARG A 84 0.99 -1.69 -6.61
C ARG A 84 2.38 -1.14 -6.30
N GLU A 85 2.50 -0.19 -5.37
CA GLU A 85 3.81 0.30 -4.92
C GLU A 85 4.62 -0.79 -4.22
N MET A 86 3.98 -1.63 -3.41
CA MET A 86 4.61 -2.78 -2.75
C MET A 86 5.23 -3.74 -3.78
N VAL A 87 4.48 -4.14 -4.80
CA VAL A 87 4.99 -5.00 -5.88
C VAL A 87 6.07 -4.29 -6.70
N GLY A 88 5.91 -2.98 -6.96
CA GLY A 88 6.88 -2.18 -7.70
C GLY A 88 8.26 -2.06 -7.04
N VAL A 89 8.32 -2.20 -5.71
CA VAL A 89 9.59 -2.27 -4.95
C VAL A 89 10.01 -3.72 -4.64
N ASN A 90 9.48 -4.70 -5.36
CA ASN A 90 9.75 -6.14 -5.22
C ASN A 90 9.40 -6.73 -3.84
N LEU A 91 8.44 -6.14 -3.12
CA LEU A 91 7.90 -6.75 -1.90
C LEU A 91 6.77 -7.71 -2.25
N VAL A 92 6.94 -8.98 -1.86
CA VAL A 92 5.95 -10.05 -2.10
C VAL A 92 4.73 -9.86 -1.21
N PRO A 93 3.51 -9.68 -1.78
CA PRO A 93 2.28 -9.64 -1.02
C PRO A 93 2.03 -10.98 -0.33
N GLY A 94 1.87 -10.96 1.00
CA GLY A 94 1.48 -12.15 1.73
C GLY A 94 0.06 -12.62 1.36
N ARG A 95 -0.21 -13.93 1.53
CA ARG A 95 -1.51 -14.55 1.23
C ARG A 95 -2.70 -13.80 1.86
N ASP A 96 -2.58 -13.40 3.12
CA ASP A 96 -3.66 -12.72 3.83
C ASP A 96 -3.90 -11.30 3.32
N LEU A 97 -2.85 -10.62 2.86
CA LEU A 97 -2.94 -9.29 2.26
C LEU A 97 -3.70 -9.35 0.92
N GLY A 98 -3.39 -10.35 0.09
CA GLY A 98 -4.15 -10.63 -1.14
C GLY A 98 -5.64 -10.90 -0.89
N LYS A 99 -5.97 -11.67 0.16
CA LYS A 99 -7.38 -11.94 0.54
C LYS A 99 -8.17 -10.67 0.90
N TRP A 100 -7.55 -9.68 1.54
CA TRP A 100 -8.22 -8.41 1.85
C TRP A 100 -8.63 -7.66 0.60
N VAL A 101 -7.72 -7.55 -0.37
CA VAL A 101 -7.98 -6.89 -1.66
C VAL A 101 -9.01 -7.66 -2.48
N TYR A 102 -8.88 -8.99 -2.56
CA TYR A 102 -9.88 -9.87 -3.20
C TYR A 102 -11.29 -9.62 -2.66
N ARG A 103 -11.47 -9.66 -1.34
CA ARG A 103 -12.76 -9.38 -0.70
C ARG A 103 -13.24 -7.95 -0.93
N GLY A 104 -12.32 -6.98 -0.98
CA GLY A 104 -12.62 -5.59 -1.33
C GLY A 104 -13.20 -5.48 -2.73
N LEU A 105 -12.53 -6.03 -3.74
CA LEU A 105 -12.97 -6.02 -5.13
C LEU A 105 -14.34 -6.70 -5.30
N LEU A 106 -14.59 -7.82 -4.61
CA LEU A 106 -15.92 -8.46 -4.64
C LEU A 106 -17.04 -7.56 -4.10
N ARG A 107 -16.77 -6.75 -3.07
CA ARG A 107 -17.75 -5.80 -2.52
C ARG A 107 -18.07 -4.66 -3.47
N GLU A 108 -17.10 -4.28 -4.30
CA GLU A 108 -17.27 -3.31 -5.39
C GLU A 108 -17.86 -3.95 -6.66
N ALA A 109 -18.34 -5.19 -6.60
CA ALA A 109 -18.81 -5.99 -7.75
C ALA A 109 -17.78 -6.18 -8.89
N ARG A 110 -16.49 -5.98 -8.59
CA ARG A 110 -15.34 -6.14 -9.50
C ARG A 110 -14.84 -7.59 -9.54
N ILE A 111 -15.75 -8.52 -9.87
CA ILE A 111 -15.54 -9.97 -9.74
C ILE A 111 -14.39 -10.46 -10.62
N ARG A 112 -14.36 -10.03 -11.89
CA ARG A 112 -13.34 -10.45 -12.85
C ARG A 112 -11.93 -10.09 -12.36
N GLU A 113 -11.76 -8.84 -11.96
CA GLU A 113 -10.48 -8.31 -11.48
C GLU A 113 -10.05 -8.96 -10.17
N ALA A 114 -11.01 -9.28 -9.28
CA ALA A 114 -10.75 -10.05 -8.07
C ALA A 114 -10.15 -11.42 -8.40
N MET A 115 -10.75 -12.15 -9.33
CA MET A 115 -10.29 -13.48 -9.73
C MET A 115 -8.92 -13.44 -10.40
N GLU A 116 -8.74 -12.56 -11.39
CA GLU A 116 -7.48 -12.39 -12.12
C GLU A 116 -6.33 -12.01 -11.16
N LEU A 117 -6.56 -11.07 -10.22
CA LEU A 117 -5.55 -10.65 -9.27
C LEU A 117 -5.23 -11.75 -8.24
N ASN A 118 -6.24 -12.49 -7.77
CA ASN A 118 -6.02 -13.58 -6.81
C ASN A 118 -5.22 -14.73 -7.42
N GLU A 119 -5.47 -15.07 -8.68
CA GLU A 119 -4.68 -16.06 -9.42
C GLU A 119 -3.24 -15.58 -9.61
N ALA A 120 -3.05 -14.33 -10.07
CA ALA A 120 -1.72 -13.77 -10.29
C ALA A 120 -0.89 -13.70 -8.98
N LEU A 121 -1.50 -13.31 -7.85
CA LEU A 121 -0.85 -13.31 -6.55
C LEU A 121 -0.56 -14.72 -6.02
N GLY A 122 -1.40 -15.70 -6.36
CA GLY A 122 -1.14 -17.12 -6.06
C GLY A 122 0.15 -17.61 -6.71
N LEU A 123 0.36 -17.28 -7.98
CA LEU A 123 1.58 -17.66 -8.72
C LEU A 123 2.85 -17.07 -8.11
N VAL A 124 2.81 -15.83 -7.60
CA VAL A 124 3.97 -15.20 -6.93
C VAL A 124 4.37 -15.92 -5.64
N LEU A 125 3.40 -16.51 -4.93
CA LEU A 125 3.67 -17.28 -3.70
C LEU A 125 4.29 -18.64 -4.00
N ASP A 126 4.02 -19.22 -5.17
CA ASP A 126 4.47 -20.56 -5.56
C ASP A 126 5.75 -20.51 -6.43
N VAL A 127 5.97 -19.43 -7.20
CA VAL A 127 7.12 -19.20 -8.06
C VAL A 127 7.65 -17.78 -7.84
N CYS A 128 8.75 -17.65 -7.09
CA CYS A 128 9.41 -16.36 -6.90
C CYS A 128 10.22 -16.02 -8.17
N GLY A 129 9.75 -15.05 -8.96
CA GLY A 129 10.48 -14.57 -10.13
C GLY A 129 10.00 -13.22 -10.62
N ASP A 130 10.92 -12.42 -11.15
CA ASP A 130 10.67 -11.06 -11.65
C ASP A 130 9.51 -11.00 -12.67
N GLU A 131 9.32 -12.07 -13.45
CA GLU A 131 8.25 -12.15 -14.44
C GLU A 131 6.86 -12.23 -13.81
N ALA A 132 6.71 -12.99 -12.72
CA ALA A 132 5.45 -13.07 -11.99
C ALA A 132 5.09 -11.72 -11.34
N MET A 133 6.09 -11.02 -10.80
CA MET A 133 5.92 -9.66 -10.26
C MET A 133 5.51 -8.65 -11.32
N LYS A 134 6.14 -8.68 -12.50
CA LYS A 134 5.76 -7.82 -13.64
C LYS A 134 4.32 -8.06 -14.09
N LYS A 135 3.89 -9.32 -14.15
CA LYS A 135 2.51 -9.67 -14.50
C LYS A 135 1.51 -9.09 -13.48
N VAL A 136 1.79 -9.23 -12.18
CA VAL A 136 0.97 -8.63 -11.12
C VAL A 136 0.96 -7.11 -11.24
N LEU A 137 2.11 -6.47 -11.47
CA LEU A 137 2.23 -5.03 -11.60
C LEU A 137 1.40 -4.50 -12.78
N GLY A 138 1.51 -5.14 -13.95
CA GLY A 138 0.74 -4.76 -15.13
C GLY A 138 -0.77 -4.92 -14.94
N LEU A 139 -1.20 -5.98 -14.24
CA LEU A 139 -2.61 -6.16 -13.89
C LEU A 139 -3.09 -5.07 -12.92
N LEU A 140 -2.29 -4.72 -11.91
CA LEU A 140 -2.62 -3.63 -10.98
C LEU A 140 -2.71 -2.28 -11.70
N ASP A 141 -1.77 -1.97 -12.60
CA ASP A 141 -1.81 -0.75 -13.42
C ASP A 141 -3.08 -0.70 -14.28
N HIS A 142 -3.49 -1.82 -14.87
CA HIS A 142 -4.75 -1.92 -15.63
C HIS A 142 -5.99 -1.68 -14.76
N ILE A 143 -6.09 -2.38 -13.62
CA ILE A 143 -7.22 -2.28 -12.68
C ILE A 143 -7.34 -0.85 -12.13
N ILE A 144 -6.22 -0.20 -11.81
CA ILE A 144 -6.17 1.17 -11.28
C ILE A 144 -6.49 2.18 -12.39
N GLY A 145 -5.97 2.00 -13.59
CA GLY A 145 -6.19 2.91 -14.72
C GLY A 145 -7.64 2.95 -15.21
N ASN A 146 -8.36 1.83 -15.07
CA ASN A 146 -9.78 1.70 -15.45
C ASN A 146 -10.74 1.86 -14.27
N TRP A 147 -10.27 2.35 -13.11
CA TRP A 147 -11.11 2.52 -11.94
C TRP A 147 -12.11 3.68 -12.14
N THR A 148 -13.40 3.40 -12.04
CA THR A 148 -14.49 4.38 -12.05
C THR A 148 -15.23 4.35 -10.71
N GLU A 149 -15.48 5.51 -10.11
CA GLU A 149 -16.25 5.66 -8.86
C GLU A 149 -17.76 5.50 -9.07
#